data_AF-A0A1I0G6Q6-F1
#
_entry.id   AF-A0A1I0G6Q6-F1
#
_cell.length_a   1.000
_cell.length_b   1.000
_cell.length_c   1.000
_cell.angle_alpha   90.00
_cell.angle_beta   90.00
_cell.angle_gamma   90.00
#
_symmetry.space_group_name_H-M   'P 1'
#
loop_
_entity.id
_entity.type
_entity.pdbx_description
1 polymer ?
#
loop_
_entity_poly.entity_id
_entity_poly.type
_entity_poly.pdbx_seq_one_letter_code
_entity_poly.pdbx_strand_id
1 'polypeptide(L)'
;MIGGIHRKVLAAHTKLCASRAFMLSGYPSQSHEMLFDAHTRAFAAFGGVPKRGIYDNMKTAVDKVSKGNGRVVNTRFFAMTAHYLFDPDFCNVAVDCIRPKAEGEVER
;
A
#
# COMPACT_ATOMS: atom_id res chain seq x y z
N MET A 1 -4.78 8.57 -20.42
CA MET A 1 -3.87 9.15 -21.41
C MET A 1 -3.22 10.38 -20.78
N ILE A 2 -1.88 10.47 -20.73
CA ILE A 2 -1.16 11.63 -20.17
C ILE A 2 -0.27 12.17 -21.28
N GLY A 3 -0.52 13.39 -21.75
CA GLY A 3 0.24 14.01 -22.83
C GLY A 3 0.21 13.23 -24.16
N GLY A 4 -0.93 12.61 -24.50
CA GLY A 4 -1.08 11.83 -25.74
C GLY A 4 -0.48 10.41 -25.72
N ILE A 5 0.25 10.03 -24.67
CA ILE A 5 0.85 8.69 -24.54
C ILE A 5 0.00 7.83 -23.60
N HIS A 6 -0.30 6.60 -24.03
CA HIS A 6 -0.89 5.58 -23.17
C HIS A 6 0.17 5.10 -22.19
N ARG A 7 -0.01 5.44 -20.92
CA ARG A 7 0.86 5.00 -19.82
C ARG A 7 0.05 4.15 -18.87
N LYS A 8 0.65 3.04 -18.41
CA LYS A 8 0.10 2.27 -17.30
C LYS A 8 0.16 3.13 -16.06
N VAL A 9 -1.00 3.37 -15.44
CA VAL A 9 -1.12 4.07 -14.16
C VAL A 9 -1.36 3.01 -13.10
N LEU A 10 -0.69 3.15 -11.97
CA LEU A 10 -0.87 2.32 -10.80
C LEU A 10 -1.77 3.07 -9.83
N ALA A 11 -2.81 2.40 -9.36
CA ALA A 11 -3.66 2.93 -8.32
C ALA A 11 -3.19 2.42 -6.95
N ALA A 12 -2.86 3.34 -6.06
CA ALA A 12 -2.68 3.03 -4.65
C ALA A 12 -4.06 3.05 -3.98
N HIS A 13 -4.42 1.93 -3.36
CA HIS A 13 -5.67 1.77 -2.64
C HIS A 13 -5.37 1.58 -1.15
N THR A 14 -5.85 2.50 -0.33
CA THR A 14 -5.76 2.41 1.13
C THR A 14 -7.16 2.30 1.69
N LYS A 15 -7.41 1.30 2.53
CA LYS A 15 -8.72 1.03 3.11
C LYS A 15 -8.62 0.82 4.62
N LEU A 16 -9.52 1.43 5.37
CA LEU A 16 -9.70 1.14 6.79
C LEU A 16 -10.55 -0.12 6.97
N CYS A 17 -10.04 -1.11 7.70
CA CYS A 17 -10.78 -2.34 7.97
C CYS A 17 -12.03 -2.10 8.82
N ALA A 18 -11.97 -1.17 9.78
CA ALA A 18 -13.06 -0.91 10.72
C ALA A 18 -14.26 -0.19 10.09
N SER A 19 -14.02 0.87 9.31
CA SER A 19 -15.07 1.72 8.72
C SER A 19 -15.34 1.45 7.25
N ARG A 20 -14.51 0.62 6.59
CA ARG A 20 -14.48 0.44 5.13
C ARG A 20 -14.26 1.72 4.31
N ALA A 21 -13.94 2.84 4.96
CA ALA A 21 -13.53 4.05 4.28
C ALA A 21 -12.28 3.74 3.44
N PHE A 22 -12.25 4.23 2.21
CA PHE A 22 -11.17 3.97 1.28
C PHE A 22 -10.72 5.25 0.61
N MET A 23 -9.43 5.30 0.29
CA MET A 23 -8.80 6.35 -0.49
C MET A 23 -8.10 5.70 -1.68
N LEU A 24 -8.32 6.26 -2.85
CA LEU A 24 -7.68 5.83 -4.09
C LEU A 24 -6.83 6.98 -4.63
N SER A 25 -5.57 6.71 -4.94
CA SER A 25 -4.67 7.68 -5.55
C SER A 25 -4.00 7.08 -6.78
N GLY A 26 -4.11 7.76 -7.92
CA GLY A 26 -3.55 7.30 -9.19
C GLY A 26 -2.16 7.86 -9.43
N TYR A 27 -1.25 7.01 -9.89
CA TYR A 27 0.14 7.36 -10.01
C TYR A 27 0.88 6.71 -11.20
N PRO A 28 1.94 7.34 -11.74
CA PRO A 28 2.60 6.84 -12.94
C PRO A 28 3.57 5.65 -12.75
N SER A 29 4.13 5.40 -11.55
CA SER A 29 5.20 4.38 -11.39
C SER A 29 5.43 3.90 -9.96
N GLN A 30 5.54 2.62 -9.64
CA GLN A 30 5.64 2.12 -8.24
C GLN A 30 6.94 2.55 -7.52
N SER A 31 7.00 3.76 -6.99
CA SER A 31 8.16 4.32 -6.27
C SER A 31 7.88 4.50 -4.78
N HIS A 32 8.94 4.66 -3.98
CA HIS A 32 8.83 4.96 -2.54
C HIS A 32 8.13 6.29 -2.27
N GLU A 33 8.37 7.30 -3.11
CA GLU A 33 7.74 8.63 -2.98
C GLU A 33 6.23 8.54 -3.09
N MET A 34 5.73 7.72 -4.00
CA MET A 34 4.29 7.52 -4.16
C MET A 34 3.67 6.75 -3.01
N LEU A 35 4.41 5.80 -2.44
CA LEU A 35 3.96 5.14 -1.23
C LEU A 35 3.77 6.19 -0.13
N PHE A 36 4.73 7.09 0.07
CA PHE A 36 4.67 8.12 1.10
C PHE A 36 3.57 9.17 0.84
N ASP A 37 3.42 9.61 -0.40
CA ASP A 37 2.34 10.53 -0.80
C ASP A 37 0.96 9.88 -0.61
N ALA A 38 0.80 8.60 -0.97
CA ALA A 38 -0.46 7.88 -0.79
C ALA A 38 -0.86 7.78 0.69
N HIS A 39 0.10 7.52 1.58
CA HIS A 39 -0.16 7.49 3.02
C HIS A 39 -0.55 8.86 3.56
N THR A 40 0.20 9.89 3.17
CA THR A 40 -0.08 11.28 3.58
C THR A 40 -1.48 11.71 3.18
N ARG A 41 -1.87 11.44 1.92
CA ARG A 41 -3.22 11.70 1.40
C ARG A 41 -4.28 10.87 2.12
N ALA A 42 -4.02 9.59 2.36
CA ALA A 42 -4.95 8.71 3.04
C ALA A 42 -5.18 9.14 4.49
N PHE A 43 -4.13 9.46 5.24
CA PHE A 43 -4.24 9.94 6.62
C PHE A 43 -4.96 11.29 6.72
N ALA A 44 -4.69 12.19 5.77
CA ALA A 44 -5.43 13.44 5.66
C ALA A 44 -6.92 13.20 5.35
N ALA A 45 -7.24 12.30 4.43
CA ALA A 45 -8.62 11.96 4.06
C ALA A 45 -9.39 11.24 5.18
N PHE A 46 -8.70 10.40 5.96
CA PHE A 46 -9.28 9.70 7.11
C PHE A 46 -9.34 10.58 8.37
N GLY A 47 -8.73 11.77 8.36
CA GLY A 47 -8.67 12.67 9.51
C GLY A 47 -7.85 12.11 10.67
N GLY A 48 -6.93 11.18 10.41
CA GLY A 48 -6.13 10.52 11.44
C GLY A 48 -5.24 9.40 10.90
N VAL A 49 -4.33 8.94 11.76
CA VAL A 49 -3.40 7.85 11.45
C VAL A 49 -3.90 6.55 12.10
N PRO A 50 -4.06 5.45 11.35
CA PRO A 50 -4.41 4.16 11.91
C PRO A 50 -3.24 3.61 12.74
N LYS A 51 -3.53 2.94 13.87
CA LYS A 51 -2.50 2.33 14.73
C LYS A 51 -1.72 1.20 14.07
N ARG A 52 -2.36 0.47 13.15
CA ARG A 52 -1.77 -0.69 12.46
C ARG A 52 -2.09 -0.60 10.98
N GLY A 53 -1.08 -0.78 10.14
CA GLY A 53 -1.22 -0.85 8.68
C GLY A 53 -0.90 -2.25 8.18
N ILE A 54 -1.77 -2.83 7.35
CA ILE A 54 -1.53 -4.14 6.74
C ILE A 54 -1.05 -3.92 5.31
N TYR A 55 0.13 -4.45 4.99
CA TYR A 55 0.81 -4.26 3.72
C TYR A 55 1.05 -5.59 3.00
N ASP A 56 1.09 -5.51 1.68
CA ASP A 56 1.55 -6.60 0.84
C ASP A 56 3.09 -6.63 0.79
N ASN A 57 3.67 -7.75 0.34
CA ASN A 57 5.12 -7.94 0.22
C ASN A 57 5.68 -7.25 -1.05
N MET A 58 5.30 -5.99 -1.28
CA MET A 58 5.79 -5.20 -2.42
C MET A 58 7.25 -4.78 -2.19
N LYS A 59 8.05 -4.80 -3.27
CA LYS A 59 9.49 -4.46 -3.23
C LYS A 59 9.81 -3.06 -2.69
N THR A 60 8.84 -2.15 -2.71
CA THR A 60 8.98 -0.79 -2.15
C THR A 60 8.78 -0.72 -0.63
N ALA A 61 8.27 -1.77 0.00
CA ALA A 61 8.14 -1.87 1.46
C ALA A 61 9.07 -2.94 2.05
N VAL A 62 9.36 -3.99 1.28
CA VAL A 62 10.21 -5.11 1.69
C VAL A 62 11.34 -5.31 0.69
N ASP A 63 12.59 -5.19 1.16
CA ASP A 63 13.78 -5.40 0.34
C ASP A 63 14.05 -6.91 0.12
N LYS A 64 13.87 -7.72 1.17
CA LYS A 64 14.01 -9.18 1.10
C LYS A 64 13.00 -9.89 2.00
N VAL A 65 12.34 -10.89 1.44
CA VAL A 65 11.56 -11.87 2.19
C VAL A 65 12.47 -13.06 2.49
N SER A 66 12.81 -13.29 3.76
CA SER A 66 13.57 -14.46 4.18
C SER A 66 12.66 -15.67 4.39
N LYS A 67 13.17 -16.89 4.15
CA LYS A 67 12.48 -18.13 4.53
C LYS A 67 12.44 -18.21 6.06
N GLY A 68 11.24 -18.06 6.64
CA GLY A 68 11.00 -18.20 8.09
C GLY A 68 10.47 -16.95 8.79
N ASN A 69 9.50 -16.23 8.20
CA ASN A 69 8.85 -15.03 8.77
C ASN A 69 9.74 -13.78 8.97
N GLY A 70 11.04 -13.83 8.69
CA GLY A 70 11.90 -12.64 8.70
C GLY A 70 11.71 -11.79 7.43
N ARG A 71 11.22 -10.56 7.57
CA ARG A 71 11.15 -9.59 6.46
C ARG A 71 12.16 -8.47 6.70
N VAL A 72 13.05 -8.24 5.74
CA VAL A 72 13.90 -7.05 5.74
C VAL A 72 13.08 -5.91 5.16
N VAL A 73 12.54 -5.10 6.05
CA VAL A 73 11.76 -3.91 5.70
C VAL A 73 12.70 -2.85 5.14
N ASN A 74 12.28 -2.16 4.09
CA ASN A 74 13.06 -1.07 3.51
C ASN A 74 13.25 0.03 4.56
N THR A 75 14.48 0.52 4.74
CA THR A 75 14.80 1.55 5.73
C THR A 75 13.94 2.80 5.60
N ARG A 76 13.58 3.19 4.37
CA ARG A 76 12.72 4.37 4.13
C ARG A 76 11.28 4.13 4.57
N PHE A 77 10.78 2.90 4.37
CA PHE A 77 9.44 2.54 4.84
C PHE A 77 9.38 2.50 6.36
N PHE A 78 10.40 1.96 7.02
CA PHE A 78 10.52 1.99 8.47
C PHE A 78 10.62 3.42 9.03
N ALA A 79 11.32 4.32 8.34
CA ALA A 79 11.36 5.73 8.72
C ALA A 79 9.97 6.40 8.64
N MET A 80 9.16 6.07 7.63
CA MET A 80 7.78 6.55 7.54
C MET A 80 6.92 6.02 8.70
N THR A 81 7.02 4.73 9.02
CA THR A 81 6.21 4.13 10.10
C THR A 81 6.58 4.72 11.46
N ALA A 82 7.87 5.00 11.69
CA ALA A 82 8.34 5.71 12.88
C ALA A 82 7.84 7.18 12.92
N HIS A 83 7.79 7.86 11.78
CA HIS A 83 7.31 9.25 11.70
C HIS A 83 5.82 9.38 12.05
N TYR A 84 5.00 8.45 11.55
CA TYR A 84 3.55 8.45 11.77
C TYR A 84 3.11 7.59 12.97
N LEU A 85 4.04 6.94 13.68
CA LEU A 85 3.79 6.12 14.87
C LEU A 85 2.74 5.02 14.66
N PHE A 86 2.86 4.28 13.56
CA PHE A 86 2.02 3.11 13.30
C PHE A 86 2.87 1.85 13.09
N ASP A 87 2.31 0.70 13.46
CA ASP A 87 2.98 -0.58 13.27
C ASP A 87 2.63 -1.18 11.90
N PRO A 88 3.61 -1.37 11.00
CA PRO A 88 3.39 -2.08 9.76
C PRO A 88 3.37 -3.59 10.01
N ASP A 89 2.29 -4.22 9.59
CA ASP A 89 2.18 -5.67 9.50
C ASP A 89 2.14 -6.10 8.03
N PHE A 90 2.76 -7.23 7.74
CA PHE A 90 2.83 -7.76 6.38
C PHE A 90 2.04 -9.04 6.28
N CYS A 91 1.15 -9.13 5.29
CA CYS A 91 0.38 -10.34 5.06
C CYS A 91 1.31 -11.55 4.85
N ASN A 92 1.09 -12.60 5.64
CA ASN A 92 1.57 -13.95 5.31
C ASN A 92 0.68 -14.50 4.19
N VAL A 93 1.27 -15.26 3.28
CA VAL A 93 0.66 -15.76 2.03
C VAL A 93 -0.62 -16.60 2.26
N ALA A 94 -0.94 -16.95 3.51
CA ALA A 94 -2.10 -17.75 3.91
C ALA A 94 -3.31 -16.93 4.42
N VAL A 95 -3.18 -15.61 4.64
CA VAL A 95 -4.28 -14.78 5.17
C VAL A 95 -4.81 -13.82 4.11
N ASP A 96 -5.85 -14.29 3.42
CA ASP A 96 -6.61 -13.59 2.37
C ASP A 96 -7.57 -12.54 2.97
N CYS A 97 -7.11 -11.70 3.90
CA CYS A 97 -8.00 -10.89 4.73
C CYS A 97 -8.39 -9.50 4.15
N ILE A 98 -7.82 -9.07 3.01
CA ILE A 98 -8.24 -7.82 2.33
C ILE A 98 -8.28 -7.96 0.79
N ARG A 99 -8.80 -9.09 0.28
CA ARG A 99 -9.34 -9.11 -1.08
C ARG A 99 -10.86 -9.06 -0.97
N PRO A 100 -11.55 -7.95 -1.32
CA PRO A 100 -12.83 -8.14 -1.96
C PRO A 100 -12.54 -8.99 -3.20
N LYS A 101 -13.26 -10.11 -3.37
CA LYS A 101 -13.29 -10.82 -4.65
C LYS A 101 -13.53 -9.78 -5.73
N ALA A 102 -12.51 -9.46 -6.52
CA ALA A 102 -12.73 -8.78 -7.79
C ALA A 102 -13.27 -9.86 -8.73
N GLU A 103 -14.58 -10.07 -8.66
CA GLU A 103 -15.33 -10.55 -9.82
C GLU A 103 -15.23 -9.42 -10.87
N GLY A 104 -14.66 -9.72 -12.02
CA GLY A 104 -14.43 -8.70 -13.05
C GLY A 104 -13.30 -9.06 -14.00
N GLU A 105 -13.55 -10.07 -14.82
CA GLU A 105 -12.94 -10.27 -16.12
C GLU A 105 -12.90 -8.95 -16.91
N VAL A 106 -11.73 -8.53 -17.39
CA VAL A 106 -11.63 -7.77 -18.65
C VAL A 106 -10.40 -8.26 -19.38
N GLU A 107 -10.64 -9.24 -20.22
CA GLU A 107 -9.96 -9.40 -21.49
C GLU A 107 -10.21 -8.15 -22.36
N ARG A 108 -9.15 -7.44 -22.73
CA ARG A 108 -8.78 -7.09 -24.12
C ARG A 108 -7.57 -6.15 -24.15
#